data_AF-A0A7X6VC29-F1
#
_entry.id   AF-A0A7X6VC29-F1
#
_cell.length_a   1.000
_cell.length_b   1.000
_cell.length_c   1.000
_cell.angle_alpha   90.00
_cell.angle_beta   90.00
_cell.angle_gamma   90.00
#
_symmetry.space_group_name_H-M   'P 1'
#
loop_
_entity.id
_entity.type
_entity.pdbx_description
1 polymer ?
#
loop_
_entity_poly.entity_id
_entity_poly.type
_entity_poly.pdbx_seq_one_letter_code
_entity_poly.pdbx_strand_id
1 'polypeptide(L)'
;MELEVAKAQEVKSFSETEFAEKYLVTEPYATKIRITHITPCSFKSNEQYTIFPSPHLIIKSAVQKWNLYPEKYSVNDEEAIEQLIENTRIQSYNLRSTRYHVKGAVIPSFIGDTTITVRGPEPLLQLINLLMMFLEFSGLGMKTSLGMGGCKIERISR
;
A
#
# COMPACT_ATOMS: atom_id res chain seq x y z
N MET A 1 -3.55 13.50 41.27
CA MET A 1 -3.51 13.58 39.79
C MET A 1 -2.89 12.29 39.30
N GLU A 2 -3.70 11.27 39.08
CA GLU A 2 -3.23 9.98 38.56
C GLU A 2 -2.99 10.13 37.06
N LEU A 3 -1.75 9.85 36.64
CA LEU A 3 -1.38 9.78 35.23
C LEU A 3 -1.87 8.43 34.69
N GLU A 4 -2.91 8.48 33.87
CA GLU A 4 -3.38 7.33 33.12
C GLU A 4 -2.35 7.01 32.02
N VAL A 5 -1.57 5.95 32.21
CA VAL A 5 -0.62 5.48 31.21
C VAL A 5 -1.42 4.93 30.03
N ALA A 6 -1.35 5.61 28.88
CA ALA A 6 -1.96 5.14 27.65
C ALA A 6 -1.52 3.69 27.38
N LYS A 7 -2.51 2.78 27.25
CA LYS A 7 -2.27 1.35 27.00
C LYS A 7 -1.25 1.19 25.87
N ALA A 8 -0.18 0.43 26.14
CA ALA A 8 0.80 0.06 25.13
C ALA A 8 0.06 -0.60 23.96
N GLN A 9 0.17 -0.02 22.76
CA GLN A 9 -0.28 -0.70 21.55
C GLN A 9 0.61 -1.92 21.35
N GLU A 10 0.00 -3.10 21.20
CA GLU A 10 0.71 -4.32 20.80
C GLU A 10 1.41 -4.06 19.46
N VAL A 11 2.75 -4.05 19.49
CA VAL A 11 3.56 -3.96 18.28
C VAL A 11 3.46 -5.30 17.57
N LYS A 12 2.76 -5.33 16.43
CA LYS A 12 2.71 -6.52 15.57
C LYS A 12 4.04 -6.65 14.84
N SER A 13 4.80 -7.70 15.13
CA SER A 13 5.97 -8.11 14.36
C SER A 13 5.66 -9.37 13.55
N PHE A 14 6.24 -9.46 12.35
CA PHE A 14 6.18 -10.63 11.49
C PHE A 14 7.57 -10.84 10.88
N SER A 15 8.01 -12.09 10.78
CA SER A 15 9.09 -12.44 9.85
C SER A 15 8.60 -12.39 8.40
N GLU A 16 9.53 -12.31 7.45
CA GLU A 16 9.22 -12.36 6.02
C GLU A 16 8.39 -13.61 5.68
N THR A 17 8.86 -14.78 6.10
CA THR A 17 8.24 -16.07 5.82
C THR A 17 6.84 -16.15 6.41
N GLU A 18 6.65 -15.76 7.67
CA GLU A 18 5.33 -15.75 8.31
C GLU A 18 4.35 -14.82 7.58
N PHE A 19 4.83 -13.64 7.15
CA PHE A 19 4.00 -12.69 6.43
C PHE A 19 3.60 -13.21 5.04
N ALA A 20 4.55 -13.80 4.32
CA ALA A 20 4.33 -14.40 3.01
C ALA A 20 3.38 -15.61 3.10
N GLU A 21 3.65 -16.58 3.98
CA GLU A 21 2.79 -17.75 4.20
C GLU A 21 1.37 -17.34 4.59
N LYS A 22 1.25 -16.35 5.48
CA LYS A 22 -0.04 -15.84 5.92
C LYS A 22 -0.88 -15.38 4.74
N TYR A 23 -0.34 -14.58 3.81
CA TYR A 23 -1.14 -13.96 2.75
C TYR A 23 -1.11 -14.67 1.40
N LEU A 24 -0.16 -15.58 1.18
CA LEU A 24 -0.09 -16.40 -0.02
C LEU A 24 -0.75 -17.77 0.14
N VAL A 25 -0.96 -18.27 1.37
CA VAL A 25 -1.44 -19.64 1.60
C VAL A 25 -2.61 -19.70 2.58
N THR A 26 -2.47 -19.07 3.75
CA THR A 26 -3.36 -19.36 4.89
C THR A 26 -4.61 -18.48 4.93
N GLU A 27 -4.46 -17.17 4.73
CA GLU A 27 -5.56 -16.21 4.85
C GLU A 27 -6.38 -16.15 3.55
N PRO A 28 -7.71 -16.00 3.65
CA PRO A 28 -8.52 -15.73 2.49
C PRO A 28 -8.13 -14.39 1.86
N TYR A 29 -8.12 -14.34 0.53
CA TYR A 29 -7.90 -13.11 -0.22
C TYR A 29 -9.20 -12.30 -0.34
N ALA A 30 -9.06 -10.97 -0.38
CA ALA A 30 -10.15 -10.07 -0.75
C ALA A 30 -9.98 -9.56 -2.18
N THR A 31 -11.09 -9.44 -2.90
CA THR A 31 -11.12 -8.85 -4.26
C THR A 31 -11.38 -7.35 -4.24
N LYS A 32 -11.73 -6.78 -3.07
CA LYS A 32 -11.99 -5.36 -2.87
C LYS A 32 -11.20 -4.88 -1.66
N ILE A 33 -10.36 -3.88 -1.87
CA ILE A 33 -9.41 -3.37 -0.87
C ILE A 33 -9.55 -1.85 -0.82
N ARG A 34 -9.75 -1.31 0.38
CA ARG A 34 -9.71 0.14 0.63
C ARG A 34 -8.35 0.50 1.19
N ILE A 35 -7.78 1.55 0.61
CA ILE A 35 -6.54 2.19 1.03
C ILE A 35 -6.93 3.57 1.58
N THR A 36 -6.76 3.75 2.89
CA THR A 36 -6.93 5.04 3.55
C THR A 36 -5.57 5.70 3.71
N HIS A 37 -5.33 6.78 2.97
CA HIS A 37 -4.11 7.59 3.01
C HIS A 37 -4.15 8.52 4.22
N ILE A 38 -3.56 8.07 5.33
CA ILE A 38 -3.55 8.74 6.63
C ILE A 38 -2.64 9.98 6.59
N THR A 39 -1.47 9.86 5.97
CA THR A 39 -0.54 10.98 5.78
C THR A 39 -0.45 11.35 4.30
N PRO A 40 0.00 12.59 3.96
CA PRO A 40 0.10 13.03 2.57
C PRO A 40 0.85 12.03 1.69
N CYS A 41 0.18 11.54 0.65
CA CYS A 41 0.74 10.60 -0.33
C CYS A 41 0.96 11.32 -1.67
N SER A 42 2.02 10.94 -2.37
CA SER A 42 2.33 11.41 -3.72
C SER A 42 3.16 10.35 -4.43
N PHE A 43 3.05 10.29 -5.76
CA PHE A 43 3.86 9.41 -6.61
C PHE A 43 4.80 10.23 -7.49
N LYS A 44 5.93 9.65 -7.88
CA LYS A 44 6.87 10.26 -8.83
C LYS A 44 6.78 9.46 -10.11
N SER A 45 6.38 10.10 -11.21
CA SER A 45 6.31 9.48 -12.53
C SER A 45 6.87 10.46 -13.54
N ASN A 46 7.80 10.02 -14.40
CA ASN A 46 8.47 10.86 -15.40
C ASN A 46 8.97 12.19 -14.82
N GLU A 47 9.65 12.11 -13.67
CA GLU A 47 10.18 13.25 -12.89
C GLU A 47 9.15 14.21 -12.29
N GLN A 48 7.86 14.00 -12.53
CA GLN A 48 6.78 14.85 -12.04
C GLN A 48 6.05 14.22 -10.85
N TYR A 49 5.53 15.09 -9.97
CA TYR A 49 4.67 14.69 -8.86
C TYR A 49 3.27 14.37 -9.38
N THR A 50 2.78 13.19 -9.06
CA THR A 50 1.43 12.74 -9.41
C THR A 50 0.58 12.65 -8.16
N ILE A 51 -0.53 13.38 -8.17
CA ILE A 51 -1.48 13.47 -7.04
C ILE A 51 -2.75 12.64 -7.25
N PHE A 52 -2.86 11.94 -8.37
CA PHE A 52 -3.94 11.00 -8.63
C PHE A 52 -3.41 9.57 -8.57
N PRO A 53 -3.96 8.71 -7.70
CA PRO A 53 -3.57 7.31 -7.68
C PRO A 53 -4.05 6.61 -8.96
N SER A 54 -3.24 5.66 -9.44
CA SER A 54 -3.62 4.70 -10.47
C SER A 54 -3.24 3.29 -10.03
N PRO A 55 -3.89 2.23 -10.56
CA PRO A 55 -3.49 0.85 -10.30
C PRO A 55 -1.99 0.63 -10.52
N HIS A 56 -1.46 1.13 -11.64
CA HIS A 56 -0.05 1.05 -11.98
C HIS A 56 0.85 1.66 -10.90
N LEU A 57 0.56 2.90 -10.45
CA LEU A 57 1.37 3.59 -9.44
C LEU A 57 1.30 2.89 -8.08
N ILE A 58 0.11 2.43 -7.68
CA ILE A 58 -0.09 1.74 -6.40
C ILE A 58 0.69 0.41 -6.40
N ILE A 59 0.49 -0.41 -7.43
CA ILE A 59 1.07 -1.76 -7.50
C ILE A 59 2.60 -1.69 -7.66
N LYS A 60 3.13 -0.86 -8.57
CA LYS A 60 4.58 -0.70 -8.72
C LYS A 60 5.22 -0.17 -7.44
N SER A 61 4.58 0.78 -6.75
CA SER A 61 5.06 1.23 -5.44
C SER A 61 5.05 0.10 -4.42
N ALA A 62 4.00 -0.71 -4.35
CA ALA A 62 3.90 -1.81 -3.39
C ALA A 62 4.96 -2.90 -3.67
N VAL A 63 5.17 -3.27 -4.93
CA VAL A 63 6.21 -4.22 -5.35
C VAL A 63 7.59 -3.70 -4.99
N GLN A 64 7.89 -2.43 -5.30
CA GLN A 64 9.17 -1.81 -4.92
C GLN A 64 9.38 -1.82 -3.41
N LYS A 65 8.34 -1.51 -2.62
CA LYS A 65 8.44 -1.51 -1.16
C LYS A 65 8.64 -2.91 -0.61
N TRP A 66 7.89 -3.89 -1.12
CA TRP A 66 8.05 -5.28 -0.78
C TRP A 66 9.48 -5.69 -1.06
N ASN A 67 9.97 -5.60 -2.30
CA ASN A 67 11.30 -6.08 -2.71
C ASN A 67 12.51 -5.41 -2.02
N LEU A 68 12.33 -4.33 -1.25
CA LEU A 68 13.40 -3.77 -0.42
C LEU A 68 13.68 -4.58 0.85
N TYR A 69 12.79 -5.51 1.21
CA TYR A 69 12.84 -6.28 2.45
C TYR A 69 13.20 -7.77 2.30
N PRO A 70 12.61 -8.56 1.38
CA PRO A 70 12.72 -10.00 1.39
C PRO A 70 14.03 -10.50 0.77
N GLU A 71 14.59 -11.56 1.36
CA GLU A 71 15.68 -12.34 0.75
C GLU A 71 15.14 -13.53 -0.07
N LYS A 72 13.92 -14.03 0.23
CA LYS A 72 13.41 -15.30 -0.31
C LYS A 72 12.17 -15.15 -1.20
N TYR A 73 11.26 -14.23 -0.88
CA TYR A 73 9.97 -14.07 -1.58
C TYR A 73 9.91 -12.82 -2.46
N SER A 74 10.97 -12.52 -3.20
CA SER A 74 10.99 -11.35 -4.11
C SER A 74 9.95 -11.46 -5.22
N VAL A 75 9.26 -10.37 -5.53
CA VAL A 75 8.25 -10.28 -6.60
C VAL A 75 8.87 -9.56 -7.79
N ASN A 76 9.50 -10.33 -8.70
CA ASN A 76 10.23 -9.80 -9.84
C ASN A 76 9.69 -10.28 -11.21
N ASP A 77 8.61 -11.05 -11.21
CA ASP A 77 7.94 -11.48 -12.44
C ASP A 77 7.17 -10.29 -13.05
N GLU A 78 7.75 -9.67 -14.07
CA GLU A 78 7.17 -8.51 -14.74
C GLU A 78 5.84 -8.81 -15.41
N GLU A 79 5.66 -10.00 -15.96
CA GLU A 79 4.42 -10.42 -16.63
C GLU A 79 3.30 -10.54 -15.59
N ALA A 80 3.56 -11.19 -14.46
CA ALA A 80 2.59 -11.29 -13.36
C ALA A 80 2.22 -9.91 -12.80
N ILE A 81 3.19 -9.00 -12.67
CA ILE A 81 2.94 -7.62 -12.22
C ILE A 81 2.06 -6.88 -13.22
N GLU A 82 2.31 -7.01 -14.53
CA GLU A 82 1.50 -6.33 -15.54
C GLU A 82 0.08 -6.88 -15.59
N GLN A 83 -0.08 -8.22 -15.57
CA GLN A 83 -1.40 -8.84 -15.44
C GLN A 83 -2.13 -8.35 -14.19
N LEU A 84 -1.42 -8.17 -13.07
CA LEU A 84 -2.03 -7.66 -11.85
C LEU A 84 -2.52 -6.22 -12.01
N ILE A 85 -1.74 -5.37 -12.70
CA ILE A 85 -2.10 -3.97 -13.00
C ILE A 85 -3.32 -3.92 -13.90
N GLU A 86 -3.34 -4.68 -15.00
CA GLU A 86 -4.43 -4.72 -15.97
C GLU A 86 -5.75 -5.19 -15.36
N ASN A 87 -5.68 -6.14 -14.42
CA ASN A 87 -6.84 -6.68 -13.74
C ASN A 87 -7.27 -5.89 -12.49
N THR A 88 -6.56 -4.80 -12.15
CA THR A 88 -6.88 -3.93 -11.02
C THR A 88 -7.53 -2.64 -11.49
N ARG A 89 -8.63 -2.25 -10.83
CA ARG A 89 -9.35 -1.01 -11.13
C ARG A 89 -9.64 -0.22 -9.86
N ILE A 90 -9.57 1.11 -9.95
CA ILE A 90 -10.11 1.97 -8.89
C ILE A 90 -11.64 1.95 -9.00
N GLN A 91 -12.30 1.39 -7.99
CA GLN A 91 -13.77 1.32 -7.93
C GLN A 91 -14.38 2.63 -7.45
N SER A 92 -13.78 3.25 -6.44
CA SER A 92 -14.28 4.49 -5.85
C SER A 92 -13.13 5.21 -5.16
N TYR A 93 -13.22 6.52 -5.03
CA TYR A 93 -12.25 7.30 -4.26
C TYR A 93 -12.94 8.48 -3.59
N ASN A 94 -12.39 8.92 -2.47
CA ASN A 94 -12.72 10.16 -1.79
C ASN A 94 -11.41 10.85 -1.42
N LEU A 95 -10.90 11.69 -2.32
CA LEU A 95 -9.57 12.27 -2.20
C LEU A 95 -9.65 13.78 -2.13
N ARG A 96 -8.79 14.37 -1.30
CA ARG A 96 -8.51 15.81 -1.33
C ARG A 96 -7.03 16.05 -1.57
N SER A 97 -6.75 17.05 -2.39
CA SER A 97 -5.38 17.54 -2.57
C SER A 97 -4.89 18.21 -1.29
N THR A 98 -3.61 18.04 -1.00
CA THR A 98 -2.91 18.70 0.10
C THR A 98 -1.47 19.01 -0.31
N ARG A 99 -0.76 19.75 0.53
CA ARG A 99 0.65 20.08 0.33
C ARG A 99 1.46 19.51 1.48
N TYR A 100 2.52 18.79 1.16
CA TYR A 100 3.48 18.32 2.15
C TYR A 100 4.71 19.22 2.13
N HIS A 101 5.01 19.83 3.27
CA HIS A 101 6.13 20.76 3.43
C HIS A 101 7.33 20.00 4.00
N VAL A 102 8.43 19.98 3.26
CA VAL A 102 9.71 19.42 3.70
C VAL A 102 10.79 20.47 3.45
N LYS A 103 11.84 20.50 4.27
CA LYS A 103 12.88 21.53 4.22
C LYS A 103 13.34 21.78 2.76
N GLY A 104 12.97 22.94 2.22
CA GLY A 104 13.34 23.39 0.87
C GLY A 104 12.38 23.03 -0.28
N ALA A 105 11.28 22.31 -0.05
CA ALA A 105 10.32 21.97 -1.11
C ALA A 105 8.88 21.81 -0.61
N VAL A 106 7.92 22.12 -1.48
CA VAL A 106 6.50 21.84 -1.27
C VAL A 106 6.07 20.78 -2.28
N ILE A 107 5.59 19.64 -1.78
CA ILE A 107 5.23 18.50 -2.61
C ILE A 107 3.70 18.45 -2.77
N PRO A 108 3.17 18.57 -3.99
CA PRO A 108 1.76 18.28 -4.27
C PRO A 108 1.44 16.85 -3.86
N SER A 109 0.41 16.68 -3.04
CA SER A 109 0.05 15.41 -2.42
C SER A 109 -1.46 15.26 -2.32
N PHE A 110 -1.93 14.10 -1.90
CA PHE A 110 -3.33 13.83 -1.60
C PHE A 110 -3.48 13.02 -0.31
N ILE A 111 -4.68 13.07 0.27
CA ILE A 111 -5.13 12.26 1.40
C ILE A 111 -6.59 11.86 1.21
N GLY A 112 -7.04 10.86 1.96
CA GLY A 112 -8.41 10.32 1.87
C GLY A 112 -8.41 8.85 1.51
N ASP A 113 -9.41 8.38 0.78
CA ASP A 113 -9.63 6.96 0.52
C ASP A 113 -9.57 6.61 -0.96
N THR A 114 -8.97 5.47 -1.28
CA THR A 114 -9.01 4.84 -2.60
C THR A 114 -9.42 3.38 -2.45
N THR A 115 -10.50 2.98 -3.09
CA THR A 115 -10.94 1.59 -3.11
C THR A 115 -10.57 0.99 -4.46
N ILE A 116 -9.80 -0.08 -4.43
CA ILE A 116 -9.47 -0.88 -5.60
C ILE A 116 -10.27 -2.19 -5.61
N THR A 117 -10.53 -2.68 -6.81
CA THR A 117 -11.05 -4.03 -7.05
C THR A 117 -10.12 -4.77 -7.99
N VAL A 118 -9.87 -6.04 -7.69
CA VAL A 118 -8.98 -6.91 -8.48
C VAL A 118 -9.75 -8.15 -8.92
N ARG A 119 -9.49 -8.56 -10.15
CA ARG A 119 -9.99 -9.81 -10.73
C ARG A 119 -8.80 -10.66 -11.15
N GLY A 120 -9.02 -11.96 -11.33
CA GLY A 120 -7.96 -12.85 -11.79
C GLY A 120 -7.99 -14.19 -11.06
N PRO A 121 -7.07 -15.09 -11.44
CA PRO A 121 -6.87 -16.36 -10.75
C PRO A 121 -6.39 -16.12 -9.31
N GLU A 122 -6.58 -17.13 -8.47
CA GLU A 122 -6.24 -17.09 -7.04
C GLU A 122 -4.80 -16.60 -6.74
N PRO A 123 -3.74 -17.03 -7.45
CA PRO A 123 -2.39 -16.52 -7.20
C PRO A 123 -2.26 -15.00 -7.35
N LEU A 124 -2.96 -14.39 -8.30
CA LEU A 124 -2.95 -12.94 -8.48
C LEU A 124 -3.69 -12.23 -7.32
N LEU A 125 -4.78 -12.83 -6.83
CA LEU A 125 -5.54 -12.30 -5.71
C LEU A 125 -4.76 -12.44 -4.39
N GLN A 126 -4.04 -13.53 -4.19
CA GLN A 126 -3.12 -13.70 -3.07
C GLN A 126 -1.98 -12.68 -3.13
N LEU A 127 -1.37 -12.51 -4.31
CA LEU A 127 -0.26 -11.57 -4.52
C LEU A 127 -0.66 -10.12 -4.20
N ILE A 128 -1.81 -9.64 -4.70
CA ILE A 128 -2.24 -8.28 -4.35
C ILE A 128 -2.53 -8.14 -2.86
N ASN A 129 -3.08 -9.17 -2.21
CA ASN A 129 -3.35 -9.12 -0.78
C ASN A 129 -2.06 -9.06 0.04
N LEU A 130 -1.01 -9.81 -0.34
CA LEU A 130 0.33 -9.69 0.23
C LEU A 130 0.85 -8.26 0.10
N LEU A 131 0.89 -7.75 -1.14
CA LEU A 131 1.45 -6.43 -1.46
C LEU A 131 0.71 -5.30 -0.74
N MET A 132 -0.63 -5.33 -0.75
CA MET A 132 -1.43 -4.28 -0.12
C MET A 132 -1.27 -4.30 1.39
N MET A 133 -1.35 -5.46 2.05
CA MET A 133 -1.22 -5.52 3.52
C MET A 133 0.16 -5.07 3.99
N PHE A 134 1.20 -5.26 3.18
CA PHE A 134 2.54 -4.78 3.52
C PHE A 134 2.63 -3.25 3.58
N LEU A 135 1.77 -2.53 2.87
CA LEU A 135 1.77 -1.07 2.85
C LEU A 135 1.45 -0.43 4.21
N GLU A 136 0.79 -1.14 5.13
CA GLU A 136 0.60 -0.63 6.50
C GLU A 136 1.93 -0.46 7.25
N PHE A 137 2.95 -1.24 6.87
CA PHE A 137 4.29 -1.19 7.46
C PHE A 137 5.22 -0.31 6.64
N SER A 138 5.18 -0.42 5.31
CA SER A 138 6.14 0.27 4.43
C SER A 138 5.72 1.68 4.01
N GLY A 139 4.43 1.98 4.12
CA GLY A 139 3.79 3.10 3.45
C GLY A 139 3.71 2.92 1.94
N LEU A 140 3.00 3.84 1.29
CA LEU A 140 2.70 3.88 -0.14
C LEU A 140 3.26 5.15 -0.79
N GLY A 141 3.89 5.02 -1.95
CA GLY A 141 4.42 6.13 -2.73
C GLY A 141 5.80 6.58 -2.26
N MET A 142 6.07 7.89 -2.37
CA MET A 142 7.39 8.45 -2.14
C MET A 142 7.62 8.96 -0.72
N LYS A 143 8.91 9.10 -0.35
CA LYS A 143 9.37 9.77 0.88
C LYS A 143 8.73 9.23 2.17
N THR A 144 8.47 7.92 2.22
CA THR A 144 7.86 7.27 3.39
C THR A 144 8.71 7.38 4.65
N SER A 145 10.04 7.41 4.51
CA SER A 145 10.98 7.68 5.61
C SER A 145 10.88 9.08 6.22
N LEU A 146 10.23 10.03 5.53
CA LEU A 146 9.97 11.38 6.03
C LEU A 146 8.53 11.55 6.57
N GLY A 147 7.75 10.47 6.65
CA GLY A 147 6.37 10.48 7.15
C GLY A 147 5.30 10.72 6.09
N MET A 148 5.65 10.70 4.80
CA MET A 148 4.66 10.68 3.70
C MET A 148 4.13 9.26 3.46
N GLY A 149 2.95 9.15 2.85
CA GLY A 149 2.45 7.87 2.34
C GLY A 149 2.03 6.85 3.39
N GLY A 150 1.85 7.23 4.64
CA GLY A 150 1.29 6.35 5.67
C GLY A 150 -0.15 6.02 5.31
N CYS A 151 -0.47 4.73 5.26
CA CYS A 151 -1.81 4.27 4.89
C CYS A 151 -2.28 3.11 5.77
N LYS A 152 -3.61 2.96 5.82
CA LYS A 152 -4.29 1.82 6.41
C LYS A 152 -5.02 1.04 5.32
N ILE A 153 -5.06 -0.27 5.46
CA ILE A 153 -5.57 -1.20 4.47
C ILE A 153 -6.74 -1.97 5.07
N GLU A 154 -7.87 -1.91 4.39
CA GLU A 154 -9.08 -2.63 4.79
C GLU A 154 -9.51 -3.56 3.66
N ARG A 155 -9.59 -4.85 3.97
CA ARG A 155 -10.19 -5.86 3.09
C ARG A 155 -11.70 -5.78 3.24
N ILE A 156 -12.39 -5.44 2.16
CA ILE A 156 -13.86 -5.35 2.18
C ILE A 156 -14.39 -6.71 1.76
N SER A 157 -14.95 -7.45 2.71
CA SER A 157 -15.73 -8.65 2.42
C SER A 157 -17.00 -8.28 1.65
N ARG A 158 -17.45 -9.19 0.79
CA ARG A 158 -18.77 -9.10 0.18
C ARG A 158 -19.86 -9.27 1.22
#